data_AF-A0A1F7BL47-F1
#
_entry.id   AF-A0A1F7BL47-F1
#
_cell.length_a   1.000
_cell.length_b   1.000
_cell.length_c   1.000
_cell.angle_alpha   90.00
_cell.angle_beta   90.00
_cell.angle_gamma   90.00
#
_symmetry.space_group_name_H-M   'P 1'
#
loop_
_entity.id
_entity.type
_entity.pdbx_description
1 polymer ?
#
loop_
_entity_poly.entity_id
_entity_poly.type
_entity_poly.pdbx_seq_one_letter_code
_entity_poly.pdbx_strand_id
1 'polypeptide(L)'
;MQKPDHHAYYDTEGNVIIPASPPEAENSQTWHIEEEVIQEETRTVAPPKNDIRKGIAVIRTSIRSAGILTLGLTQGFLREGKQQYQWSFQELKAGAQKLPEEVLRGCKELWIFLKQPVWVPGRRKEPKQYSRGSLFFLDVVRFGGTFAGIFFVLFTTLNYQSFWEITKSHLDPLGAIAQEQSKAKELEKTLREKLRLTPTLATAGQGEENLLAFLPPVGPPDNRLIIPKLELNVPISIPPNDSLLREDWKQLETDIQNALVEGVVHYPGTARPGQAGNFFVTGHSSYYPWAPGQYKSVFARLTQLNVGDEYWVYYGGDKHRYIIKERNEVRPTNVSVLDQPLDRRIGTLMTCTPIGTTLHRLILVAQEVDTHTGEPLAVGKRSENEESLPNIKTEMLPI
;
A
#
# COMPACT_ATOMS: atom_id res chain seq x y z
N MET A 1 -36.74 2.67 36.77
CA MET A 1 -35.96 2.34 35.56
C MET A 1 -34.51 2.71 35.87
N GLN A 2 -33.73 1.74 36.33
CA GLN A 2 -32.37 1.94 36.83
C GLN A 2 -31.40 1.39 35.78
N LYS A 3 -30.43 2.23 35.37
CA LYS A 3 -29.49 1.96 34.28
C LYS A 3 -28.43 0.95 34.76
N PRO A 4 -28.04 -0.07 33.97
CA PRO A 4 -26.94 -0.94 34.38
C PRO A 4 -25.61 -0.24 34.10
N ASP A 5 -24.75 -0.17 35.12
CA ASP A 5 -23.36 0.23 35.00
C ASP A 5 -22.55 -0.96 34.45
N HIS A 6 -21.84 -0.74 33.35
CA HIS A 6 -20.94 -1.72 32.76
C HIS A 6 -19.49 -1.35 33.11
N HIS A 7 -18.97 -1.90 34.20
CA HIS A 7 -17.54 -1.89 34.49
C HIS A 7 -16.98 -3.31 34.32
N ALA A 8 -15.92 -3.42 33.51
CA ALA A 8 -15.12 -4.63 33.41
C ALA A 8 -14.07 -4.65 34.55
N TYR A 9 -13.88 -5.80 35.18
CA TYR A 9 -12.90 -5.99 36.25
C TYR A 9 -11.63 -6.58 35.67
N TYR A 10 -10.47 -6.12 36.15
CA TYR A 10 -9.15 -6.54 35.68
C TYR A 10 -8.31 -7.08 36.84
N ASP A 11 -7.44 -8.05 36.58
CA ASP A 11 -6.44 -8.51 37.55
C ASP A 11 -5.23 -7.55 37.64
N THR A 12 -4.28 -7.85 38.52
CA THR A 12 -3.07 -7.04 38.72
C THR A 12 -2.10 -7.03 37.53
N GLU A 13 -2.35 -7.87 36.51
CA GLU A 13 -1.58 -7.94 35.26
C GLU A 13 -2.35 -7.35 34.06
N GLY A 14 -3.57 -6.84 34.28
CA GLY A 14 -4.38 -6.16 33.28
C GLY A 14 -5.29 -7.07 32.43
N ASN A 15 -5.51 -8.32 32.84
CA ASN A 15 -6.43 -9.23 32.14
C ASN A 15 -7.88 -9.07 32.63
N VAL A 16 -8.85 -9.15 31.73
CA VAL A 16 -10.29 -9.05 32.05
C VAL A 16 -10.77 -10.30 32.79
N ILE A 17 -11.33 -10.12 33.98
CA ILE A 17 -11.92 -11.18 34.81
C ILE A 17 -13.43 -11.27 34.52
N ILE A 18 -13.89 -12.43 34.06
CA ILE A 18 -15.32 -12.71 33.83
C ILE A 18 -15.88 -13.39 35.09
N PRO A 19 -16.94 -12.87 35.75
CA PRO A 19 -17.50 -13.50 36.93
C PRO A 19 -18.20 -14.81 36.57
N ALA A 20 -17.92 -15.87 37.33
CA ALA A 20 -18.62 -17.16 37.21
C ALA A 20 -20.06 -17.07 37.73
N SER A 21 -21.02 -17.58 36.96
CA SER A 21 -22.44 -17.65 37.37
C SER A 21 -22.66 -18.63 38.53
N PRO A 22 -23.63 -18.39 39.43
CA PRO A 22 -23.95 -19.30 40.52
C PRO A 22 -24.73 -20.54 40.04
N PRO A 23 -24.75 -21.65 40.81
CA PRO A 23 -25.39 -22.89 40.40
C PRO A 23 -26.91 -22.82 40.63
N GLU A 24 -27.70 -23.00 39.58
CA GLU A 24 -29.16 -23.19 39.69
C GLU A 24 -29.52 -24.69 39.63
N ALA A 25 -30.54 -25.02 40.40
CA ALA A 25 -30.92 -26.35 40.88
C ALA A 25 -31.48 -27.30 39.79
N GLU A 26 -31.29 -28.59 40.05
CA GLU A 26 -31.85 -29.74 39.34
C GLU A 26 -33.36 -29.63 39.07
N ASN A 27 -33.73 -29.81 37.80
CA ASN A 27 -34.94 -30.57 37.48
C ASN A 27 -34.71 -31.37 36.19
N SER A 28 -34.74 -32.69 36.36
CA SER A 28 -34.27 -33.70 35.41
C SER A 28 -35.35 -34.05 34.37
N GLN A 29 -35.02 -33.88 33.09
CA GLN A 29 -35.56 -34.69 32.01
C GLN A 29 -34.37 -35.26 31.22
N THR A 30 -34.04 -36.50 31.57
CA THR A 30 -33.00 -37.35 30.97
C THR A 30 -33.41 -37.82 29.57
N TRP A 31 -32.60 -37.49 28.57
CA TRP A 31 -32.54 -38.22 27.30
C TRP A 31 -31.19 -38.93 27.23
N HIS A 32 -31.24 -40.25 27.26
CA HIS A 32 -30.09 -41.15 27.17
C HIS A 32 -29.44 -41.07 25.79
N ILE A 33 -28.13 -40.84 25.76
CA ILE A 33 -27.26 -41.17 24.63
C ILE A 33 -26.20 -42.11 25.21
N GLU A 34 -26.27 -43.39 24.84
CA GLU A 34 -25.26 -44.39 25.18
C GLU A 34 -24.00 -44.13 24.35
N GLU A 35 -22.90 -43.78 25.02
CA GLU A 35 -21.55 -43.94 24.48
C GLU A 35 -21.03 -45.32 24.92
N GLU A 36 -21.01 -46.27 23.98
CA GLU A 36 -20.42 -47.58 24.20
C GLU A 36 -18.91 -47.50 23.95
N VAL A 37 -18.15 -47.55 25.03
CA VAL A 37 -16.69 -47.72 25.07
C VAL A 37 -16.37 -49.18 24.71
N ILE A 38 -15.83 -49.40 23.52
CA ILE A 38 -15.34 -50.73 23.13
C ILE A 38 -13.89 -50.88 23.60
N GLN A 39 -13.69 -51.73 24.62
CA GLN A 39 -12.39 -52.27 25.01
C GLN A 39 -11.91 -53.31 23.98
N GLU A 40 -10.64 -53.22 23.59
CA GLU A 40 -9.95 -54.22 22.78
C GLU A 40 -9.71 -55.51 23.59
N GLU A 41 -10.47 -56.57 23.29
CA GLU A 41 -10.11 -57.93 23.64
C GLU A 41 -9.55 -58.67 22.42
N THR A 42 -8.26 -59.01 22.51
CA THR A 42 -7.53 -59.82 21.53
C THR A 42 -8.14 -61.24 21.42
N ARG A 43 -8.71 -61.58 20.25
CA ARG A 43 -8.90 -62.98 19.86
C ARG A 43 -8.59 -63.19 18.38
N THR A 44 -7.62 -64.06 18.14
CA THR A 44 -7.12 -64.49 16.84
C THR A 44 -8.15 -65.32 16.06
N VAL A 45 -8.52 -64.91 14.85
CA VAL A 45 -9.17 -65.77 13.85
C VAL A 45 -8.57 -65.49 12.47
N ALA A 46 -8.19 -66.58 11.77
CA ALA A 46 -7.50 -66.60 10.48
C ALA A 46 -8.36 -66.07 9.30
N PRO A 47 -7.78 -65.68 8.14
CA PRO A 47 -8.47 -64.90 7.14
C PRO A 47 -9.23 -65.75 6.11
N PRO A 48 -10.38 -65.29 5.57
CA PRO A 48 -10.86 -65.71 4.27
C PRO A 48 -10.44 -64.71 3.17
N LYS A 49 -10.23 -65.26 1.97
CA LYS A 49 -9.63 -64.63 0.79
C LYS A 49 -10.56 -63.68 0.03
N ASN A 50 -9.96 -62.60 -0.48
CA ASN A 50 -10.19 -61.86 -1.73
C ASN A 50 -11.62 -61.45 -2.16
N ASP A 51 -11.86 -60.13 -2.27
CA ASP A 51 -12.71 -59.58 -3.34
C ASP A 51 -12.42 -58.07 -3.65
N ILE A 52 -11.29 -57.80 -4.32
CA ILE A 52 -10.79 -56.44 -4.64
C ILE A 52 -11.67 -55.69 -5.67
N ARG A 53 -12.64 -56.35 -6.32
CA ARG A 53 -13.46 -55.74 -7.38
C ARG A 53 -14.62 -54.87 -6.89
N LYS A 54 -15.05 -54.99 -5.64
CA LYS A 54 -16.20 -54.23 -5.11
C LYS A 54 -15.82 -52.84 -4.57
N GLY A 55 -14.57 -52.63 -4.14
CA GLY A 55 -14.11 -51.34 -3.59
C GLY A 55 -13.94 -50.23 -4.65
N ILE A 56 -13.57 -50.57 -5.88
CA ILE A 56 -13.32 -49.58 -6.95
C ILE A 56 -14.63 -49.01 -7.53
N ALA A 57 -15.74 -49.76 -7.46
CA ALA A 57 -17.04 -49.32 -7.96
C ALA A 57 -17.69 -48.23 -7.09
N VAL A 58 -17.47 -48.27 -5.77
CA VAL A 58 -18.09 -47.36 -4.78
C VAL A 58 -17.41 -45.99 -4.75
N ILE A 59 -16.12 -45.93 -5.03
CA ILE A 59 -15.36 -44.66 -5.09
C ILE A 59 -15.72 -43.87 -6.36
N ARG A 60 -16.00 -44.55 -7.48
CA ARG A 60 -16.35 -43.89 -8.76
C ARG A 60 -17.76 -43.30 -8.78
N THR A 61 -18.71 -43.89 -8.06
CA THR A 61 -20.08 -43.37 -7.94
C THR A 61 -20.15 -42.16 -7.00
N SER A 62 -19.32 -42.14 -5.95
CA SER A 62 -19.28 -41.03 -4.97
C SER A 62 -18.61 -39.76 -5.51
N ILE A 63 -17.64 -39.88 -6.42
CA ILE A 63 -17.00 -38.73 -7.08
C ILE A 63 -17.91 -38.11 -8.16
N ARG A 64 -18.77 -38.92 -8.81
CA ARG A 64 -19.73 -38.43 -9.81
C ARG A 64 -20.90 -37.67 -9.18
N SER A 65 -21.40 -38.09 -8.03
CA SER A 65 -22.50 -37.40 -7.34
C SER A 65 -22.08 -36.06 -6.75
N ALA A 66 -20.84 -35.94 -6.24
CA ALA A 66 -20.29 -34.67 -5.74
C ALA A 66 -20.07 -33.62 -6.86
N GLY A 67 -19.64 -34.07 -8.05
CA GLY A 67 -19.48 -33.19 -9.22
C GLY A 67 -20.81 -32.64 -9.78
N ILE A 68 -21.88 -33.45 -9.75
CA ILE A 68 -23.22 -33.05 -10.23
C ILE A 68 -23.86 -32.02 -9.29
N LEU A 69 -23.64 -32.15 -7.98
CA LEU A 69 -24.20 -31.27 -6.96
C LEU A 69 -23.53 -29.90 -6.94
N THR A 70 -22.21 -29.84 -7.17
CA THR A 70 -21.43 -28.60 -7.29
C THR A 70 -21.70 -27.84 -8.59
N LEU A 71 -21.92 -28.55 -9.71
CA LEU A 71 -22.37 -27.96 -10.98
C LEU A 71 -23.82 -27.44 -10.92
N GLY A 72 -24.72 -28.11 -10.19
CA GLY A 72 -26.10 -27.66 -10.02
C GLY A 72 -26.23 -26.37 -9.21
N LEU A 73 -25.44 -26.23 -8.13
CA LEU A 73 -25.43 -25.04 -7.29
C LEU A 73 -24.86 -23.80 -8.02
N THR A 74 -23.82 -23.98 -8.83
CA THR A 74 -23.22 -22.90 -9.62
C THR A 74 -24.14 -22.44 -10.76
N GLN A 75 -24.85 -23.35 -11.43
CA GLN A 75 -25.84 -23.00 -12.44
C GLN A 75 -27.09 -22.33 -11.85
N GLY A 76 -27.53 -22.77 -10.68
CA GLY A 76 -28.64 -22.15 -9.94
C GLY A 76 -28.35 -20.70 -9.57
N PHE A 77 -27.18 -20.44 -8.98
CA PHE A 77 -26.74 -19.10 -8.58
C PHE A 77 -26.59 -18.15 -9.77
N LEU A 78 -26.00 -18.62 -10.88
CA LEU A 78 -25.86 -17.81 -12.10
C LEU A 78 -27.22 -17.47 -12.74
N ARG A 79 -28.18 -18.39 -12.70
CA ARG A 79 -29.53 -18.16 -13.22
C ARG A 79 -30.30 -17.16 -12.36
N GLU A 80 -30.19 -17.30 -11.04
CA GLU A 80 -30.82 -16.40 -10.07
C GLU A 80 -30.22 -14.99 -10.13
N GLY A 81 -28.89 -14.87 -10.23
CA GLY A 81 -28.20 -13.60 -10.44
C GLY A 81 -28.60 -12.91 -11.75
N LYS A 82 -28.77 -13.68 -12.83
CA LYS A 82 -29.26 -13.13 -14.11
C LYS A 82 -30.69 -12.61 -14.01
N GLN A 83 -31.57 -13.31 -13.30
CA GLN A 83 -32.95 -12.89 -13.08
C GLN A 83 -33.03 -11.65 -12.20
N GLN A 84 -32.23 -11.57 -11.13
CA GLN A 84 -32.13 -10.38 -10.28
C GLN A 84 -31.66 -9.16 -11.06
N TYR A 85 -30.62 -9.31 -11.89
CA TYR A 85 -30.11 -8.22 -12.71
C TYR A 85 -31.15 -7.72 -13.74
N GLN A 86 -31.87 -8.64 -14.38
CA GLN A 86 -32.95 -8.29 -15.30
C GLN A 86 -34.09 -7.55 -14.61
N TRP A 87 -34.49 -7.98 -13.41
CA TRP A 87 -35.52 -7.31 -12.61
C TRP A 87 -35.06 -5.90 -12.20
N SER A 88 -33.85 -5.75 -11.64
CA SER A 88 -33.32 -4.43 -11.25
C SER A 88 -33.23 -3.47 -12.43
N PHE A 89 -32.86 -3.95 -13.61
CA PHE A 89 -32.81 -3.11 -14.81
C PHE A 89 -34.21 -2.69 -15.29
N GLN A 90 -35.20 -3.58 -15.20
CA GLN A 90 -36.59 -3.26 -15.53
C GLN A 90 -37.20 -2.28 -14.53
N GLU A 91 -36.92 -2.43 -13.23
CA GLU A 91 -37.34 -1.47 -12.19
C GLU A 91 -36.67 -0.11 -12.36
N LEU A 92 -35.36 -0.07 -12.65
CA LEU A 92 -34.65 1.17 -12.93
C LEU A 92 -35.25 1.90 -14.14
N LYS A 93 -35.58 1.16 -15.21
CA LYS A 93 -36.23 1.73 -16.39
C LYS A 93 -37.64 2.24 -16.09
N ALA A 94 -38.43 1.50 -15.32
CA ALA A 94 -39.77 1.91 -14.91
C ALA A 94 -39.72 3.14 -13.98
N GLY A 95 -38.76 3.20 -13.06
CA GLY A 95 -38.50 4.34 -12.19
C GLY A 95 -38.04 5.57 -12.97
N ALA A 96 -37.12 5.40 -13.92
CA ALA A 96 -36.64 6.48 -14.78
C ALA A 96 -37.75 7.09 -15.66
N GLN A 97 -38.71 6.28 -16.10
CA GLN A 97 -39.86 6.76 -16.87
C GLN A 97 -40.88 7.53 -16.03
N LYS A 98 -41.01 7.22 -14.73
CA LYS A 98 -41.91 7.92 -13.79
C LYS A 98 -41.27 9.14 -13.12
N LEU A 99 -39.94 9.19 -13.06
CA LEU A 99 -39.17 10.29 -12.49
C LEU A 99 -39.59 11.69 -13.00
N PRO A 100 -39.78 11.96 -14.30
CA PRO A 100 -40.16 13.29 -14.76
C PRO A 100 -41.53 13.73 -14.24
N GLU A 101 -42.50 12.82 -14.15
CA GLU A 101 -43.85 13.14 -13.65
C GLU A 101 -43.85 13.45 -12.15
N GLU A 102 -43.12 12.66 -11.36
CA GLU A 102 -42.98 12.88 -9.91
C GLU A 102 -42.21 14.17 -9.60
N VAL A 103 -41.14 14.45 -10.36
CA VAL A 103 -40.37 15.69 -10.24
C VAL A 103 -41.22 16.91 -10.63
N LEU A 104 -41.97 16.83 -11.74
CA LEU A 104 -42.87 17.92 -12.16
C LEU A 104 -43.97 18.18 -11.12
N ARG A 105 -44.53 17.13 -10.54
CA ARG A 105 -45.52 17.24 -9.45
C ARG A 105 -44.91 17.91 -8.21
N GLY A 106 -43.73 17.45 -7.77
CA GLY A 106 -43.00 18.05 -6.66
C GLY A 106 -42.65 19.52 -6.92
N CYS A 107 -42.22 19.86 -8.14
CA CYS A 107 -41.93 21.23 -8.54
C CYS A 107 -43.19 22.11 -8.50
N LYS A 108 -44.34 21.58 -8.94
CA LYS A 108 -45.62 22.31 -8.89
C LYS A 108 -46.08 22.57 -7.46
N GLU A 109 -45.98 21.56 -6.58
CA GLU A 109 -46.31 21.70 -5.16
C GLU A 109 -45.37 22.70 -4.46
N LEU A 110 -44.06 22.62 -4.74
CA LEU A 110 -43.07 23.57 -4.24
C LEU A 110 -43.34 25.00 -4.74
N TRP A 111 -43.74 25.16 -6.01
CA TRP A 111 -44.06 26.46 -6.58
C TRP A 111 -45.29 27.11 -5.94
N ILE A 112 -46.32 26.31 -5.66
CA ILE A 112 -47.50 26.76 -4.92
C ILE A 112 -47.11 27.19 -3.50
N PHE A 113 -46.29 26.39 -2.82
CA PHE A 113 -45.78 26.67 -1.48
C PHE A 113 -44.96 27.97 -1.43
N LEU A 114 -44.05 28.18 -2.39
CA LEU A 114 -43.20 29.37 -2.46
C LEU A 114 -44.00 30.66 -2.72
N LYS A 115 -45.15 30.57 -3.39
CA LYS A 115 -46.05 31.70 -3.63
C LYS A 115 -46.98 32.02 -2.46
N GLN A 116 -47.04 31.19 -1.41
CA GLN A 116 -47.91 31.46 -0.27
C GLN A 116 -47.52 32.77 0.43
N PRO A 117 -48.49 33.64 0.75
CA PRO A 117 -48.21 34.89 1.45
C PRO A 117 -47.89 34.63 2.92
N VAL A 118 -46.88 35.34 3.42
CA VAL A 118 -46.48 35.36 4.83
C VAL A 118 -46.43 36.81 5.29
N TRP A 119 -47.02 37.04 6.45
CA TRP A 119 -47.06 38.35 7.10
C TRP A 119 -45.90 38.45 8.09
N VAL A 120 -45.01 39.42 7.87
CA VAL A 120 -43.88 39.65 8.77
C VAL A 120 -44.20 40.88 9.64
N PRO A 121 -44.37 40.72 10.97
CA PRO A 121 -44.63 41.84 11.86
C PRO A 121 -43.37 42.72 11.98
N GLY A 122 -43.51 44.00 11.63
CA GLY A 122 -42.44 44.98 11.79
C GLY A 122 -42.43 45.55 13.21
N ARG A 123 -41.25 45.72 13.83
CA ARG A 123 -41.13 46.24 15.21
C ARG A 123 -41.75 47.63 15.44
N ARG A 124 -41.97 48.45 14.39
CA ARG A 124 -42.54 49.82 14.46
C ARG A 124 -43.33 50.26 13.20
N LYS A 125 -43.76 49.33 12.34
CA LYS A 125 -44.50 49.63 11.09
C LYS A 125 -45.56 48.58 10.82
N GLU A 126 -46.56 48.92 10.01
CA GLU A 126 -47.61 48.00 9.58
C GLU A 126 -47.02 46.73 8.93
N PRO A 127 -47.65 45.56 9.16
CA PRO A 127 -47.14 44.28 8.71
C PRO A 127 -47.10 44.25 7.17
N LYS A 128 -45.93 43.94 6.61
CA LYS A 128 -45.74 43.80 5.17
C LYS A 128 -45.91 42.36 4.75
N GLN A 129 -46.60 42.16 3.63
CA GLN A 129 -46.84 40.86 3.04
C GLN A 129 -45.70 40.50 2.08
N TYR A 130 -45.06 39.37 2.31
CA TYR A 130 -44.05 38.80 1.42
C TYR A 130 -44.45 37.40 0.98
N SER A 131 -43.96 36.92 -0.15
CA SER A 131 -44.07 35.49 -0.49
C SER A 131 -43.02 34.69 0.28
N ARG A 132 -43.30 33.41 0.58
CA ARG A 132 -42.30 32.50 1.19
C ARG A 132 -40.99 32.46 0.42
N GLY A 133 -41.06 32.45 -0.92
CA GLY A 133 -39.88 32.49 -1.77
C GLY A 133 -39.07 33.78 -1.66
N SER A 134 -39.74 34.94 -1.57
CA SER A 134 -39.04 36.23 -1.40
C SER A 134 -38.35 36.32 -0.04
N LEU A 135 -38.97 35.78 1.00
CA LEU A 135 -38.39 35.76 2.35
C LEU A 135 -37.19 34.82 2.40
N PHE A 136 -37.31 33.62 1.84
CA PHE A 136 -36.20 32.68 1.70
C PHE A 136 -35.01 33.28 0.94
N PHE A 137 -35.26 33.95 -0.20
CA PHE A 137 -34.19 34.58 -0.96
C PHE A 137 -33.49 35.69 -0.17
N LEU A 138 -34.25 36.50 0.57
CA LEU A 138 -33.70 37.55 1.41
C LEU A 138 -32.82 36.98 2.54
N ASP A 139 -33.22 35.86 3.13
CA ASP A 139 -32.42 35.12 4.11
C ASP A 139 -31.17 34.50 3.49
N VAL A 140 -31.25 33.93 2.28
CA VAL A 140 -30.10 33.41 1.54
C VAL A 140 -29.10 34.51 1.21
N VAL A 141 -29.55 35.68 0.76
CA VAL A 141 -28.69 36.82 0.48
C VAL A 141 -28.05 37.36 1.76
N ARG A 142 -28.83 37.46 2.85
CA ARG A 142 -28.30 37.91 4.14
C ARG A 142 -27.26 36.94 4.69
N PHE A 143 -27.56 35.65 4.69
CA PHE A 143 -26.65 34.60 5.16
C PHE A 143 -25.40 34.49 4.28
N GLY A 144 -25.60 34.45 2.96
CA GLY A 144 -24.51 34.43 1.98
C GLY A 144 -23.61 35.66 2.08
N GLY A 145 -24.19 36.84 2.32
CA GLY A 145 -23.45 38.08 2.55
C GLY A 145 -22.61 38.02 3.83
N THR A 146 -23.17 37.54 4.94
CA THR A 146 -22.40 37.37 6.18
C THR A 146 -21.27 36.34 6.03
N PHE A 147 -21.54 35.24 5.32
CA PHE A 147 -20.54 34.22 5.02
C PHE A 147 -19.42 34.77 4.13
N ALA A 148 -19.76 35.49 3.05
CA ALA A 148 -18.80 36.11 2.15
C ALA A 148 -17.93 37.16 2.87
N GLY A 149 -18.52 37.93 3.79
CA GLY A 149 -17.78 38.89 4.61
C GLY A 149 -16.76 38.21 5.53
N ILE A 150 -17.20 37.18 6.28
CA ILE A 150 -16.30 36.39 7.15
C ILE A 150 -15.21 35.72 6.32
N PHE A 151 -15.59 35.12 5.18
CA PHE A 151 -14.65 34.48 4.27
C PHE A 151 -13.63 35.48 3.72
N PHE A 152 -14.04 36.67 3.30
CA PHE A 152 -13.14 37.71 2.80
C PHE A 152 -12.12 38.14 3.86
N VAL A 153 -12.58 38.35 5.10
CA VAL A 153 -11.69 38.69 6.23
C VAL A 153 -10.72 37.54 6.48
N LEU A 154 -11.23 36.32 6.64
CA LEU A 154 -10.41 35.14 6.91
C LEU A 154 -9.40 34.90 5.77
N PHE A 155 -9.85 34.95 4.52
CA PHE A 155 -9.03 34.78 3.32
C PHE A 155 -7.92 35.84 3.27
N THR A 156 -8.24 37.10 3.51
CA THR A 156 -7.24 38.19 3.52
C THR A 156 -6.24 38.00 4.66
N THR A 157 -6.69 37.58 5.85
CA THR A 157 -5.79 37.35 7.01
C THR A 157 -4.86 36.15 6.80
N LEU A 158 -5.38 35.02 6.33
CA LEU A 158 -4.58 33.81 6.09
C LEU A 158 -3.62 33.98 4.92
N ASN A 159 -3.99 34.77 3.91
CA ASN A 159 -3.18 35.03 2.73
C ASN A 159 -2.47 36.39 2.76
N TYR A 160 -2.38 37.04 3.93
CA TYR A 160 -1.81 38.38 4.07
C TYR A 160 -0.35 38.46 3.56
N GLN A 161 0.43 37.41 3.79
CA GLN A 161 1.82 37.33 3.30
C GLN A 161 1.89 37.43 1.77
N SER A 162 1.05 36.68 1.05
CA SER A 162 1.00 36.69 -0.42
C SER A 162 0.62 38.07 -0.97
N PHE A 163 -0.36 38.73 -0.35
CA PHE A 163 -0.76 40.09 -0.75
C PHE A 163 0.36 41.12 -0.52
N TRP A 164 1.11 40.97 0.57
CA TRP A 164 2.24 41.84 0.89
C TRP A 164 3.43 41.63 -0.06
N GLU A 165 3.70 40.39 -0.47
CA GLU A 165 4.73 40.08 -1.48
C GLU A 165 4.40 40.67 -2.85
N ILE A 166 3.15 40.56 -3.30
CA ILE A 166 2.69 41.17 -4.56
C ILE A 166 2.77 42.71 -4.49
N THR A 167 2.46 43.29 -3.34
CA THR A 167 2.54 44.75 -3.18
C THR A 167 3.99 45.24 -3.20
N LYS A 168 4.91 44.51 -2.57
CA LYS A 168 6.35 44.81 -2.59
C LYS A 168 6.98 44.71 -3.98
N SER A 169 6.58 43.73 -4.79
CA SER A 169 7.14 43.58 -6.15
C SER A 169 6.80 44.75 -7.08
N HIS A 170 5.71 45.48 -6.79
CA HIS A 170 5.36 46.71 -7.50
C HIS A 170 6.02 47.98 -6.93
N LEU A 171 6.49 47.96 -5.67
CA LEU A 171 7.12 49.11 -5.01
C LEU A 171 8.66 49.11 -5.10
N ASP A 172 9.29 47.92 -5.16
CA ASP A 172 10.75 47.76 -5.32
C ASP A 172 11.11 46.67 -6.35
N PRO A 173 11.06 46.98 -7.66
CA PRO A 173 11.31 46.00 -8.72
C PRO A 173 12.76 45.46 -8.71
N LEU A 174 13.71 46.17 -8.10
CA LEU A 174 15.13 45.77 -8.03
C LEU A 174 15.41 44.70 -6.96
N GLY A 175 14.61 44.65 -5.88
CA GLY A 175 14.72 43.59 -4.85
C GLY A 175 14.06 42.27 -5.29
N ALA A 176 13.04 42.36 -6.15
CA ALA A 176 12.32 41.18 -6.66
C ALA A 176 13.21 40.26 -7.51
N ILE A 177 14.16 40.82 -8.28
CA ILE A 177 15.08 40.04 -9.14
C ILE A 177 16.04 39.19 -8.29
N ALA A 178 16.53 39.72 -7.17
CA ALA A 178 17.39 38.97 -6.25
C ALA A 178 16.63 37.82 -5.55
N GLN A 179 15.35 38.03 -5.25
CA GLN A 179 14.48 37.03 -4.62
C GLN A 179 13.95 35.98 -5.63
N GLU A 180 13.82 36.33 -6.91
CA GLU A 180 13.49 35.37 -7.98
C GLU A 180 14.64 34.38 -8.22
N GLN A 181 15.90 34.82 -8.17
CA GLN A 181 17.04 33.89 -8.26
C GLN A 181 17.09 32.91 -7.07
N SER A 182 16.79 33.36 -5.85
CA SER A 182 16.74 32.47 -4.70
C SER A 182 15.56 31.52 -4.75
N LYS A 183 14.37 32.01 -5.16
CA LYS A 183 13.17 31.18 -5.35
C LYS A 183 13.33 30.19 -6.50
N ALA A 184 14.03 30.54 -7.58
CA ALA A 184 14.33 29.62 -8.69
C ALA A 184 15.25 28.47 -8.23
N LYS A 185 16.28 28.78 -7.43
CA LYS A 185 17.20 27.77 -6.88
C LYS A 185 16.50 26.85 -5.86
N GLU A 186 15.55 27.40 -5.11
CA GLU A 186 14.71 26.65 -4.17
C GLU A 186 13.61 25.84 -4.89
N LEU A 187 13.04 26.38 -5.98
CA LEU A 187 12.12 25.68 -6.87
C LEU A 187 12.80 24.53 -7.59
N GLU A 188 14.03 24.73 -8.06
CA GLU A 188 14.84 23.66 -8.66
C GLU A 188 15.16 22.57 -7.64
N LYS A 189 15.50 22.94 -6.40
CA LYS A 189 15.72 21.99 -5.31
C LYS A 189 14.44 21.21 -4.97
N THR A 190 13.30 21.88 -4.86
CA THR A 190 12.00 21.25 -4.54
C THR A 190 11.42 20.47 -5.71
N LEU A 191 11.67 20.87 -6.95
CA LEU A 191 11.35 20.08 -8.15
C LEU A 191 12.23 18.84 -8.21
N ARG A 192 13.53 18.93 -7.91
CA ARG A 192 14.43 17.78 -7.83
C ARG A 192 14.00 16.80 -6.75
N GLU A 193 13.58 17.32 -5.60
CA GLU A 193 13.03 16.53 -4.49
C GLU A 193 11.67 15.89 -4.86
N LYS A 194 10.75 16.64 -5.48
CA LYS A 194 9.47 16.10 -5.95
C LYS A 194 9.63 15.11 -7.11
N LEU A 195 10.57 15.32 -8.02
CA LEU A 195 10.88 14.38 -9.10
C LEU A 195 11.50 13.09 -8.56
N ARG A 196 12.34 13.17 -7.51
CA ARG A 196 12.79 11.99 -6.76
C ARG A 196 11.63 11.21 -6.13
N LEU A 197 10.61 11.92 -5.66
CA LEU A 197 9.44 11.35 -4.99
C LEU A 197 8.30 10.95 -5.95
N THR A 198 8.38 11.20 -7.26
CA THR A 198 7.27 10.91 -8.19
C THR A 198 7.61 9.68 -9.05
N PRO A 199 6.96 8.52 -8.84
CA PRO A 199 7.32 7.26 -9.51
C PRO A 199 6.86 7.12 -10.98
N THR A 200 6.29 8.14 -11.63
CA THR A 200 5.43 7.94 -12.81
C THR A 200 5.99 8.34 -14.18
N LEU A 201 7.27 8.68 -14.33
CA LEU A 201 7.83 8.94 -15.67
C LEU A 201 8.16 7.68 -16.50
N ALA A 202 7.91 6.48 -15.97
CA ALA A 202 8.23 5.22 -16.66
C ALA A 202 7.05 4.59 -17.45
N THR A 203 5.90 5.25 -17.56
CA THR A 203 4.68 4.67 -18.19
C THR A 203 4.34 5.29 -19.54
N ALA A 204 5.33 5.55 -20.38
CA ALA A 204 5.12 5.90 -21.79
C ALA A 204 6.00 5.00 -22.67
N GLY A 205 5.44 3.85 -23.07
CA GLY A 205 6.12 2.92 -23.96
C GLY A 205 5.42 1.57 -24.06
N GLN A 206 4.23 1.54 -24.67
CA GLN A 206 3.68 0.31 -25.24
C GLN A 206 4.47 0.00 -26.52
N GLY A 207 5.12 -1.14 -26.57
CA GLY A 207 5.79 -1.64 -27.77
C GLY A 207 6.81 -2.72 -27.45
N GLU A 208 6.51 -3.94 -27.86
CA GLU A 208 7.38 -5.12 -27.75
C GLU A 208 8.61 -5.00 -28.64
N GLU A 209 9.57 -4.14 -28.30
CA GLU A 209 10.97 -4.28 -28.72
C GLU A 209 11.86 -3.72 -27.60
N ASN A 210 13.00 -4.37 -27.35
CA ASN A 210 13.89 -4.16 -26.19
C ASN A 210 14.24 -2.69 -25.93
N LEU A 211 13.39 -1.99 -25.16
CA LEU A 211 13.62 -0.64 -24.65
C LEU A 211 14.92 -0.56 -23.83
N LEU A 212 15.37 -1.69 -23.26
CA LEU A 212 16.63 -1.82 -22.53
C LEU A 212 17.88 -1.65 -23.42
N ALA A 213 17.79 -1.88 -24.74
CA ALA A 213 18.92 -1.77 -25.66
C ALA A 213 19.15 -0.33 -26.16
N PHE A 214 18.15 0.55 -26.01
CA PHE A 214 18.22 1.96 -26.40
C PHE A 214 18.46 2.91 -25.24
N LEU A 215 18.49 2.40 -24.00
CA LEU A 215 18.95 3.21 -22.88
C LEU A 215 20.47 3.40 -23.02
N PRO A 216 20.99 4.64 -22.90
CA PRO A 216 22.42 4.84 -22.83
C PRO A 216 23.00 3.98 -21.69
N PRO A 217 24.25 3.47 -21.79
CA PRO A 217 24.85 2.61 -20.77
C PRO A 217 24.98 3.29 -19.41
N VAL A 218 24.82 4.62 -19.36
CA VAL A 218 24.68 5.35 -18.12
C VAL A 218 23.24 5.24 -17.62
N GLY A 219 23.07 4.49 -16.52
CA GLY A 219 21.80 4.43 -15.81
C GLY A 219 21.33 5.82 -15.35
N PRO A 220 20.11 5.93 -14.79
CA PRO A 220 19.68 7.13 -14.09
C PRO A 220 20.79 7.61 -13.13
N PRO A 221 21.01 8.92 -12.96
CA PRO A 221 22.07 9.43 -12.09
C PRO A 221 21.89 9.03 -10.61
N ASP A 222 20.69 8.60 -10.24
CA ASP A 222 20.35 8.14 -8.89
C ASP A 222 20.39 6.61 -8.81
N ASN A 223 20.80 6.07 -7.65
CA ASN A 223 20.82 4.62 -7.40
C ASN A 223 19.40 4.06 -7.26
N ARG A 224 19.09 2.93 -7.91
CA ARG A 224 17.73 2.37 -7.94
C ARG A 224 17.70 0.86 -7.86
N LEU A 225 16.65 0.33 -7.25
CA LEU A 225 16.28 -1.08 -7.23
C LEU A 225 15.05 -1.29 -8.11
N ILE A 226 15.13 -2.21 -9.07
CA ILE A 226 14.05 -2.58 -9.97
C ILE A 226 13.72 -4.06 -9.79
N ILE A 227 12.46 -4.37 -9.54
CA ILE A 227 11.96 -5.74 -9.44
C ILE A 227 10.86 -5.92 -10.49
N PRO A 228 11.19 -6.44 -11.69
CA PRO A 228 10.26 -6.49 -12.82
C PRO A 228 8.94 -7.20 -12.51
N LYS A 229 9.01 -8.36 -11.84
CA LYS A 229 7.83 -9.16 -11.47
C LYS A 229 6.84 -8.42 -10.57
N LEU A 230 7.32 -7.46 -9.79
CA LEU A 230 6.48 -6.66 -8.90
C LEU A 230 6.12 -5.30 -9.50
N GLU A 231 6.61 -4.98 -10.70
CA GLU A 231 6.53 -3.64 -11.30
C GLU A 231 7.11 -2.56 -10.37
N LEU A 232 8.12 -2.93 -9.58
CA LEU A 232 8.70 -2.06 -8.58
C LEU A 232 9.93 -1.35 -9.13
N ASN A 233 9.98 -0.02 -8.99
CA ASN A 233 11.14 0.77 -9.39
C ASN A 233 11.37 1.93 -8.41
N VAL A 234 12.34 1.76 -7.51
CA VAL A 234 12.48 2.60 -6.31
C VAL A 234 13.91 3.07 -6.08
N PRO A 235 14.11 4.28 -5.54
CA PRO A 235 15.44 4.78 -5.21
C PRO A 235 16.07 4.00 -4.05
N ILE A 236 17.39 3.85 -4.07
CA ILE A 236 18.21 3.31 -2.98
C ILE A 236 18.84 4.49 -2.23
N SER A 237 18.40 4.71 -0.99
CA SER A 237 19.00 5.68 -0.07
C SER A 237 20.18 5.05 0.67
N ILE A 238 21.24 5.84 0.87
CA ILE A 238 22.48 5.40 1.53
C ILE A 238 22.69 6.29 2.76
N PRO A 239 22.38 5.80 3.98
CA PRO A 239 22.61 6.55 5.19
C PRO A 239 24.12 6.69 5.49
N PRO A 240 24.51 7.72 6.27
CA PRO A 240 25.91 7.95 6.63
C PRO A 240 26.47 6.79 7.47
N ASN A 241 27.74 6.47 7.25
CA ASN A 241 28.43 5.40 7.99
C ASN A 241 28.95 5.86 9.36
N ASP A 242 28.92 7.15 9.68
CA ASP A 242 29.53 7.71 10.90
C ASP A 242 28.99 7.08 12.18
N SER A 243 27.68 6.84 12.24
CA SER A 243 27.00 6.22 13.39
C SER A 243 27.42 4.76 13.56
N LEU A 244 27.64 4.04 12.46
CA LEU A 244 28.17 2.68 12.48
C LEU A 244 29.64 2.66 12.96
N LEU A 245 30.47 3.58 12.47
CA LEU A 245 31.89 3.66 12.83
C LEU A 245 32.11 4.01 14.31
N ARG A 246 31.15 4.72 14.93
CA ARG A 246 31.16 5.05 16.37
C ARG A 246 30.44 4.01 17.23
N GLU A 247 29.93 2.92 16.63
CA GLU A 247 29.11 1.90 17.30
C GLU A 247 27.87 2.49 18.01
N ASP A 248 27.34 3.61 17.51
CA ASP A 248 26.11 4.22 18.02
C ASP A 248 24.89 3.58 17.36
N TRP A 249 24.49 2.43 17.88
CA TRP A 249 23.37 1.64 17.36
C TRP A 249 22.03 2.39 17.36
N LYS A 250 21.82 3.30 18.32
CA LYS A 250 20.58 4.06 18.43
C LYS A 250 20.50 5.12 17.34
N GLN A 251 21.61 5.83 17.11
CA GLN A 251 21.68 6.79 16.02
C GLN A 251 21.64 6.09 14.66
N LEU A 252 22.32 4.97 14.50
CA LEU A 252 22.29 4.18 13.26
C LEU A 252 20.87 3.74 12.89
N GLU A 253 20.08 3.25 13.85
CA GLU A 253 18.67 2.92 13.61
C GLU A 253 17.89 4.15 13.16
N THR A 254 18.11 5.30 13.81
CA THR A 254 17.46 6.56 13.43
C THR A 254 17.83 6.99 12.00
N ASP A 255 19.09 6.87 11.62
CA ASP A 255 19.58 7.19 10.28
C ASP A 255 18.95 6.28 9.22
N ILE A 256 18.82 4.98 9.51
CA ILE A 256 18.15 4.01 8.64
C ILE A 256 16.65 4.33 8.52
N GLN A 257 15.96 4.61 9.62
CA GLN A 257 14.53 4.96 9.60
C GLN A 257 14.28 6.24 8.79
N ASN A 258 15.15 7.24 8.91
CA ASN A 258 15.06 8.46 8.10
C ASN A 258 15.29 8.16 6.61
N ALA A 259 16.26 7.33 6.27
CA ALA A 259 16.55 6.95 4.88
C ALA A 259 15.42 6.12 4.25
N LEU A 260 14.69 5.32 5.03
CA LEU A 260 13.52 4.55 4.57
C LEU A 260 12.32 5.44 4.17
N VAL A 261 12.28 6.71 4.58
CA VAL A 261 11.27 7.68 4.13
C VAL A 261 11.43 7.99 2.64
N GLU A 262 12.66 7.92 2.13
CA GLU A 262 13.05 8.32 0.77
C GLU A 262 13.13 7.15 -0.21
N GLY A 263 13.09 5.89 0.26
CA GLY A 263 13.20 4.72 -0.62
C GLY A 263 13.52 3.44 0.14
N VAL A 264 14.22 2.53 -0.55
CA VAL A 264 14.84 1.37 0.10
C VAL A 264 16.23 1.75 0.56
N VAL A 265 16.75 1.10 1.59
CA VAL A 265 18.03 1.48 2.22
C VAL A 265 19.10 0.44 1.94
N HIS A 266 20.25 0.88 1.41
CA HIS A 266 21.48 0.09 1.43
C HIS A 266 22.02 0.09 2.86
N TYR A 267 22.09 -1.08 3.49
CA TYR A 267 22.46 -1.20 4.89
C TYR A 267 23.94 -0.81 5.09
N PRO A 268 24.26 0.15 5.99
CA PRO A 268 25.62 0.59 6.28
C PRO A 268 26.56 -0.57 6.61
N GLY A 269 27.79 -0.51 6.07
CA GLY A 269 28.82 -1.53 6.31
C GLY A 269 28.70 -2.80 5.47
N THR A 270 27.71 -2.89 4.59
CA THR A 270 27.56 -4.03 3.66
C THR A 270 28.19 -3.72 2.30
N ALA A 271 28.56 -4.77 1.55
CA ALA A 271 29.21 -4.63 0.25
C ALA A 271 28.38 -3.77 -0.71
N ARG A 272 29.04 -3.04 -1.62
CA ARG A 272 28.36 -2.37 -2.73
C ARG A 272 28.08 -3.38 -3.86
N PRO A 273 27.12 -3.11 -4.76
CA PRO A 273 26.93 -3.92 -5.95
C PRO A 273 28.24 -4.10 -6.70
N GLY A 274 28.51 -5.33 -7.15
CA GLY A 274 29.77 -5.70 -7.81
C GLY A 274 30.97 -5.99 -6.92
N GLN A 275 30.91 -5.70 -5.62
CA GLN A 275 31.97 -6.05 -4.68
C GLN A 275 31.79 -7.47 -4.12
N ALA A 276 32.89 -8.08 -3.69
CA ALA A 276 32.83 -9.29 -2.87
C ALA A 276 32.07 -8.99 -1.57
N GLY A 277 31.19 -9.89 -1.17
CA GLY A 277 30.33 -9.73 -0.01
C GLY A 277 28.84 -9.74 -0.37
N ASN A 278 28.07 -9.21 0.56
CA ASN A 278 26.62 -9.20 0.52
C ASN A 278 26.11 -7.77 0.44
N PHE A 279 25.61 -7.38 -0.72
CA PHE A 279 24.88 -6.12 -0.91
C PHE A 279 23.50 -6.23 -0.26
N PHE A 280 23.32 -5.59 0.89
CA PHE A 280 22.11 -5.76 1.69
C PHE A 280 21.19 -4.55 1.57
N VAL A 281 19.93 -4.80 1.20
CA VAL A 281 18.91 -3.77 1.05
C VAL A 281 17.70 -4.08 1.91
N THR A 282 17.23 -3.08 2.66
CA THR A 282 16.03 -3.19 3.50
C THR A 282 14.97 -2.17 3.09
N GLY A 283 13.70 -2.50 3.33
CA GLY A 283 12.55 -1.65 3.00
C GLY A 283 11.32 -2.03 3.82
N HIS A 284 10.40 -1.08 4.00
CA HIS A 284 9.18 -1.30 4.78
C HIS A 284 8.21 -2.26 4.06
N SER A 285 7.71 -3.27 4.78
CA SER A 285 6.59 -4.11 4.30
C SER A 285 5.25 -3.40 4.49
N SER A 286 5.15 -2.59 5.53
CA SER A 286 4.01 -1.73 5.83
C SER A 286 4.41 -0.79 6.96
N TYR A 287 3.90 0.44 6.92
CA TYR A 287 4.11 1.42 7.98
C TYR A 287 2.83 2.23 8.21
N TYR A 288 2.81 3.02 9.29
CA TYR A 288 1.61 3.76 9.67
C TYR A 288 1.14 4.70 8.54
N PRO A 289 -0.17 4.75 8.22
CA PRO A 289 -0.68 5.62 7.16
C PRO A 289 -0.32 7.10 7.35
N TRP A 290 -0.24 7.56 8.60
CA TRP A 290 0.08 8.94 8.98
C TRP A 290 1.58 9.26 9.04
N ALA A 291 2.46 8.27 8.89
CA ALA A 291 3.90 8.52 8.87
C ALA A 291 4.31 9.38 7.65
N PRO A 292 5.47 10.05 7.65
CA PRO A 292 5.98 10.71 6.45
C PRO A 292 6.46 9.69 5.39
N GLY A 293 6.65 10.14 4.16
CA GLY A 293 7.23 9.34 3.07
C GLY A 293 6.23 8.58 2.20
N GLN A 294 6.64 8.28 0.96
CA GLN A 294 5.82 7.54 -0.02
C GLN A 294 6.11 6.03 -0.03
N TYR A 295 7.18 5.58 0.61
CA TYR A 295 7.71 4.21 0.53
C TYR A 295 7.32 3.32 1.72
N LYS A 296 6.23 3.66 2.42
CA LYS A 296 5.73 2.96 3.64
C LYS A 296 5.45 1.47 3.45
N SER A 297 5.16 1.06 2.23
CA SER A 297 4.80 -0.32 1.87
C SER A 297 5.60 -0.82 0.67
N VAL A 298 6.78 -0.23 0.44
CA VAL A 298 7.62 -0.49 -0.75
C VAL A 298 7.92 -1.97 -0.97
N PHE A 299 8.10 -2.71 0.12
CA PHE A 299 8.42 -4.14 0.12
C PHE A 299 7.25 -5.02 0.58
N ALA A 300 6.02 -4.49 0.65
CA ALA A 300 4.82 -5.26 0.99
C ALA A 300 4.67 -6.52 0.13
N ARG A 301 5.04 -6.41 -1.15
CA ARG A 301 4.90 -7.46 -2.16
C ARG A 301 6.13 -8.35 -2.31
N LEU A 302 7.20 -8.18 -1.51
CA LEU A 302 8.38 -9.05 -1.59
C LEU A 302 8.04 -10.53 -1.34
N THR A 303 6.97 -10.82 -0.60
CA THR A 303 6.48 -12.19 -0.37
C THR A 303 6.09 -12.92 -1.66
N GLN A 304 5.81 -12.20 -2.75
CA GLN A 304 5.44 -12.73 -4.07
C GLN A 304 6.66 -13.20 -4.90
N LEU A 305 7.88 -12.87 -4.45
CA LEU A 305 9.12 -13.33 -5.09
C LEU A 305 9.48 -14.74 -4.63
N ASN A 306 9.93 -15.53 -5.59
CA ASN A 306 10.34 -16.91 -5.47
C ASN A 306 11.79 -17.09 -5.95
N VAL A 307 12.38 -18.23 -5.59
CA VAL A 307 13.67 -18.66 -6.15
C VAL A 307 13.59 -18.70 -7.68
N GLY A 308 14.58 -18.13 -8.35
CA GLY A 308 14.65 -17.98 -9.81
C GLY A 308 14.14 -16.64 -10.33
N ASP A 309 13.39 -15.87 -9.54
CA ASP A 309 13.04 -14.49 -9.93
C ASP A 309 14.28 -13.58 -9.89
N GLU A 310 14.24 -12.50 -10.65
CA GLU A 310 15.34 -11.55 -10.75
C GLU A 310 14.97 -10.15 -10.26
N TYR A 311 16.00 -9.40 -9.89
CA TYR A 311 15.95 -7.96 -9.69
C TYR A 311 17.22 -7.30 -10.21
N TRP A 312 17.13 -6.00 -10.45
CA TRP A 312 18.18 -5.20 -11.03
C TRP A 312 18.53 -4.05 -10.11
N VAL A 313 19.81 -3.72 -10.03
CA VAL A 313 20.32 -2.61 -9.22
C VAL A 313 21.11 -1.68 -10.13
N TYR A 314 20.71 -0.42 -10.16
CA TYR A 314 21.51 0.66 -10.74
C TYR A 314 22.27 1.32 -9.61
N TYR A 315 23.60 1.32 -9.69
CA TYR A 315 24.45 1.89 -8.64
C TYR A 315 25.66 2.59 -9.26
N GLY A 316 25.83 3.88 -8.98
CA GLY A 316 26.98 4.63 -9.48
C GLY A 316 27.05 4.75 -11.02
N GLY A 317 25.94 4.55 -11.71
CA GLY A 317 25.86 4.52 -13.18
C GLY A 317 25.89 3.12 -13.78
N ASP A 318 26.38 2.12 -13.03
CA ASP A 318 26.51 0.74 -13.46
C ASP A 318 25.21 -0.06 -13.21
N LYS A 319 25.03 -1.12 -13.99
CA LYS A 319 23.83 -1.98 -13.95
C LYS A 319 24.20 -3.40 -13.50
N HIS A 320 23.59 -3.83 -12.41
CA HIS A 320 23.81 -5.15 -11.81
C HIS A 320 22.54 -5.99 -11.87
N ARG A 321 22.70 -7.29 -12.18
CA ARG A 321 21.60 -8.26 -12.25
C ARG A 321 21.75 -9.29 -11.14
N TYR A 322 20.66 -9.58 -10.44
CA TYR A 322 20.63 -10.54 -9.35
C TYR A 322 19.50 -11.56 -9.57
N ILE A 323 19.79 -12.83 -9.34
CA ILE A 323 18.81 -13.93 -9.38
C ILE A 323 18.66 -14.53 -7.99
N ILE A 324 17.42 -14.57 -7.48
CA ILE A 324 17.09 -15.10 -6.15
C ILE A 324 17.43 -16.60 -6.11
N LYS A 325 18.23 -17.00 -5.13
CA LYS A 325 18.64 -18.38 -4.88
C LYS A 325 17.99 -18.96 -3.64
N GLU A 326 17.73 -18.13 -2.63
CA GLU A 326 17.18 -18.58 -1.36
C GLU A 326 16.11 -17.61 -0.84
N ARG A 327 15.13 -18.17 -0.12
CA ARG A 327 14.04 -17.43 0.53
C ARG A 327 13.82 -18.00 1.92
N ASN A 328 14.08 -17.20 2.94
CA ASN A 328 14.05 -17.61 4.34
C ASN A 328 13.27 -16.62 5.19
N GLU A 329 12.65 -17.09 6.27
CA GLU A 329 12.09 -16.25 7.33
C GLU A 329 12.91 -16.43 8.60
N VAL A 330 13.37 -15.33 9.18
CA VAL A 330 14.24 -15.35 10.36
C VAL A 330 13.69 -14.47 11.47
N ARG A 331 14.19 -14.67 12.70
CA ARG A 331 13.93 -13.76 13.82
C ARG A 331 14.66 -12.43 13.60
N PRO A 332 14.10 -11.29 14.07
CA PRO A 332 14.76 -9.97 13.95
C PRO A 332 16.14 -9.90 14.62
N THR A 333 16.39 -10.76 15.62
CA THR A 333 17.67 -10.86 16.33
C THR A 333 18.73 -11.64 15.55
N ASN A 334 18.40 -12.25 14.42
CA ASN A 334 19.37 -13.01 13.63
C ASN A 334 20.19 -12.07 12.74
N VAL A 335 21.40 -11.73 13.20
CA VAL A 335 22.33 -10.85 12.50
C VAL A 335 23.15 -11.56 11.42
N SER A 336 23.15 -12.89 11.34
CA SER A 336 23.95 -13.64 10.35
C SER A 336 23.52 -13.37 8.90
N VAL A 337 22.34 -12.76 8.70
CA VAL A 337 21.86 -12.33 7.39
C VAL A 337 22.69 -11.19 6.79
N LEU A 338 23.50 -10.51 7.62
CA LEU A 338 24.39 -9.42 7.22
C LEU A 338 25.82 -9.89 6.90
N ASP A 339 26.11 -11.19 7.03
CA ASP A 339 27.43 -11.76 6.80
C ASP A 339 27.98 -11.36 5.42
N GLN A 340 29.28 -11.07 5.36
CA GLN A 340 29.99 -10.57 4.17
C GLN A 340 30.98 -11.63 3.63
N PRO A 341 30.52 -12.63 2.87
CA PRO A 341 31.40 -13.65 2.31
C PRO A 341 32.36 -13.07 1.27
N LEU A 342 33.66 -13.30 1.42
CA LEU A 342 34.69 -12.72 0.56
C LEU A 342 34.84 -13.43 -0.80
N ASP A 343 34.27 -14.62 -0.94
CA ASP A 343 34.38 -15.48 -2.12
C ASP A 343 33.17 -15.39 -3.05
N ARG A 344 32.13 -14.64 -2.65
CA ARG A 344 30.86 -14.55 -3.38
C ARG A 344 30.40 -13.11 -3.54
N ARG A 345 29.62 -12.88 -4.60
CA ARG A 345 28.90 -11.64 -4.86
C ARG A 345 27.41 -11.92 -4.70
N ILE A 346 26.87 -11.59 -3.54
CA ILE A 346 25.47 -11.83 -3.22
C ILE A 346 24.75 -10.51 -2.95
N GLY A 347 23.44 -10.52 -3.13
CA GLY A 347 22.57 -9.41 -2.81
C GLY A 347 21.36 -9.90 -2.01
N THR A 348 21.07 -9.24 -0.90
CA THR A 348 19.98 -9.62 -0.01
C THR A 348 18.91 -8.54 0.03
N LEU A 349 17.65 -8.92 -0.20
CA LEU A 349 16.49 -8.06 0.05
C LEU A 349 15.81 -8.50 1.36
N MET A 350 15.56 -7.55 2.25
CA MET A 350 14.96 -7.81 3.56
C MET A 350 13.75 -6.92 3.83
N THR A 351 12.71 -7.51 4.41
CA THR A 351 11.56 -6.76 4.95
C THR A 351 10.93 -7.45 6.16
N CYS A 352 10.03 -6.75 6.87
CA CYS A 352 9.29 -7.33 7.99
C CYS A 352 8.16 -8.25 7.51
N THR A 353 7.95 -9.39 8.17
CA THR A 353 6.87 -10.33 7.84
C THR A 353 6.25 -10.91 9.12
N PRO A 354 4.95 -11.27 9.13
CA PRO A 354 3.91 -10.96 8.14
C PRO A 354 3.68 -9.45 7.91
N ILE A 355 3.06 -9.08 6.78
CA ILE A 355 2.71 -7.69 6.46
C ILE A 355 1.87 -7.11 7.61
N GLY A 356 2.17 -5.88 8.04
CA GLY A 356 1.54 -5.23 9.20
C GLY A 356 2.20 -5.53 10.54
N THR A 357 3.20 -6.42 10.57
CA THR A 357 3.87 -6.85 11.81
C THR A 357 5.39 -6.73 11.70
N THR A 358 6.09 -6.86 12.82
CA THR A 358 7.56 -6.85 12.90
C THR A 358 8.12 -8.13 13.51
N LEU A 359 7.31 -9.20 13.59
CA LEU A 359 7.63 -10.44 14.30
C LEU A 359 8.80 -11.19 13.69
N HIS A 360 8.87 -11.25 12.36
CA HIS A 360 9.91 -11.91 11.60
C HIS A 360 10.48 -10.99 10.52
N ARG A 361 11.56 -11.45 9.88
CA ARG A 361 12.15 -10.82 8.70
C ARG A 361 12.11 -11.82 7.56
N LEU A 362 11.53 -11.41 6.43
CA LEU A 362 11.66 -12.12 5.16
C LEU A 362 13.01 -11.75 4.55
N ILE A 363 13.79 -12.75 4.19
CA ILE A 363 15.13 -12.64 3.63
C ILE A 363 15.15 -13.33 2.27
N LEU A 364 15.47 -12.57 1.22
CA LEU A 364 15.68 -13.09 -0.13
C LEU A 364 17.14 -12.92 -0.48
N VAL A 365 17.87 -14.03 -0.57
CA VAL A 365 19.29 -14.03 -0.96
C VAL A 365 19.38 -14.32 -2.44
N ALA A 366 20.07 -13.46 -3.17
CA ALA A 366 20.29 -13.57 -4.59
C ALA A 366 21.78 -13.56 -4.93
N GLN A 367 22.11 -14.19 -6.04
CA GLN A 367 23.46 -14.22 -6.59
C GLN A 367 23.55 -13.20 -7.72
N GLU A 368 24.66 -12.46 -7.76
CA GLU A 368 24.94 -11.57 -8.88
C GLU A 368 25.35 -12.37 -10.12
N VAL A 369 24.74 -12.03 -11.26
CA VAL A 369 24.97 -12.70 -12.54
C VAL A 369 25.33 -11.67 -13.61
N ASP A 370 25.97 -12.15 -14.68
CA ASP A 370 26.27 -11.31 -15.83
C ASP A 370 24.97 -10.80 -16.46
N THR A 371 24.99 -9.54 -16.87
CA THR A 371 23.79 -8.85 -17.37
C THR A 371 23.27 -9.44 -18.68
N HIS A 372 24.14 -10.08 -19.47
CA HIS A 372 23.83 -10.65 -20.78
C HIS A 372 23.75 -12.18 -20.74
N THR A 373 24.77 -12.85 -20.20
CA THR A 373 24.85 -14.32 -20.23
C THR A 373 24.01 -14.96 -19.13
N GLY A 374 23.74 -14.24 -18.04
CA GLY A 374 23.05 -14.79 -16.87
C GLY A 374 23.89 -15.77 -16.05
N GLU A 375 25.17 -15.92 -16.39
CA GLU A 375 26.11 -16.75 -15.66
C GLU A 375 26.54 -16.07 -14.34
N PRO A 376 26.77 -16.82 -13.25
CA PRO A 376 27.26 -16.26 -12.00
C PRO A 376 28.58 -15.49 -12.16
N LEU A 377 28.63 -14.25 -11.68
CA LEU A 377 29.86 -13.48 -11.71
C LEU A 377 30.78 -13.88 -10.56
N ALA A 378 32.01 -14.24 -10.90
CA ALA A 378 33.07 -14.43 -9.92
C ALA A 378 33.53 -13.09 -9.32
N VAL A 379 34.11 -13.15 -8.12
CA VAL A 379 34.76 -11.99 -7.50
C VAL A 379 35.86 -11.45 -8.41
N GLY A 380 35.84 -10.15 -8.67
CA GLY A 380 36.83 -9.46 -9.52
C GLY A 380 36.57 -9.51 -11.02
N LYS A 381 35.55 -10.24 -11.51
CA LYS A 381 35.14 -10.20 -12.92
C LYS A 381 34.13 -9.08 -13.18
N ARG A 382 34.27 -8.36 -14.29
CA ARG A 382 33.26 -7.44 -14.80
C ARG A 382 32.35 -8.12 -15.82
N SER A 383 31.23 -7.49 -16.15
CA SER A 383 30.37 -8.01 -17.22
C SER A 383 31.12 -7.98 -18.56
N GLU A 384 30.92 -8.97 -19.43
CA GLU A 384 31.72 -9.15 -20.66
C GLU A 384 31.72 -7.89 -21.58
N ASN A 385 30.69 -7.05 -21.52
CA ASN A 385 30.61 -5.80 -22.28
C ASN A 385 31.37 -4.61 -21.65
N GLU A 386 31.69 -4.62 -20.35
CA GLU A 386 32.52 -3.58 -19.74
C GLU A 386 34.00 -3.78 -20.07
N GLU A 387 34.45 -5.03 -20.28
CA GLU A 387 35.81 -5.32 -20.73
C GLU A 387 36.05 -4.87 -22.19
N SER A 388 34.99 -4.72 -22.99
CA SER A 388 35.08 -4.26 -24.38
C SER A 388 34.96 -2.74 -24.56
N LEU A 389 34.66 -1.99 -23.50
CA LEU A 389 34.72 -0.53 -23.54
C LEU A 389 36.18 -0.09 -23.63
N PRO A 390 36.57 0.71 -24.64
CA PRO A 390 37.94 1.21 -24.73
C PRO A 390 38.28 1.95 -23.43
N ASN A 391 39.48 1.72 -22.89
CA ASN A 391 39.98 2.46 -21.74
C ASN A 391 40.20 3.93 -22.14
N ILE A 392 39.14 4.73 -22.11
CA ILE A 392 39.20 6.16 -22.41
C ILE A 392 39.88 6.82 -21.22
N LYS A 393 41.18 7.15 -21.40
CA LYS A 393 41.91 7.96 -20.43
C LYS A 393 41.11 9.24 -20.18
N THR A 394 40.91 9.56 -18.91
CA THR A 394 40.11 10.70 -18.44
C THR A 394 40.58 12.05 -19.03
N GLU A 395 41.83 12.11 -19.49
CA GLU A 395 42.47 13.20 -20.23
C GLU A 395 41.86 13.49 -21.61
N MET A 396 41.06 12.58 -22.17
CA MET A 396 40.43 12.69 -23.49
C MET A 396 38.97 13.17 -23.46
N LEU A 397 38.42 13.45 -22.28
CA LEU A 397 37.09 14.06 -22.19
C LEU A 397 37.22 15.57 -22.39
N PRO A 398 36.38 16.19 -23.25
CA PRO A 398 36.36 17.65 -23.37
C PRO A 398 35.93 18.23 -22.01
N ILE A 399 36.78 19.12 -21.49
CA ILE A 399 36.61 19.84 -20.21
C ILE A 399 35.41 20.80 -20.31
#